data_AF-A0A9P5JR77-F1
#
_entry.id   AF-A0A9P5JR77-F1
#
_cell.length_a   1.000
_cell.length_b   1.000
_cell.length_c   1.000
_cell.angle_alpha   90.00
_cell.angle_beta   90.00
_cell.angle_gamma   90.00
#
_symmetry.space_group_name_H-M   'P 1'
#
loop_
_entity.id
_entity.type
_entity.pdbx_description
1 polymer ?
#
loop_
_entity_poly.entity_id
_entity_poly.type
_entity_poly.pdbx_seq_one_letter_code
_entity_poly.pdbx_strand_id
1 'polypeptide(L)'
;MSTAIEGIVSPTPRKPGQAASSLNDMPLTPPQSPPPAERSSEPADLHIPDNYVQHTLATVPPLPPIQFKNILKEIQWISVLAITVTPSLAIWGAVTTPLSTKTAAFSVFWYFVTGLGITAGYHRLWAHRAYNASKPLEYFLAFAGAGAVQGSIKWWSRGHRAHHRYTDTDLDPYGAHHGLFWSHLGWMVFKPRRKPGVADVSDLAKNPVVQFQHRWYVEMLVFMAFIAPTLIAGFGWGDFRGGFFYAGAARLVFVHHSTFCVNSLAHWLGDTPFDDKNTPRDHVITALVTIGEGYHNFHHEFPMDYRNAIKWYQYDPTKWFIAINSFFGLATHLKVFPDNEVKKGQLTMKLKKLRKEQDVLGWPTDVTDMPVITWDAFQQESKERPLILIAGFIHDVSAFLDEHPGGRHLLTKNIGRDATTAFHGGVYDHSNAAHNLLAMMRVGVLSGGLETESEKAIPPSQKLRILRAAEIRGISQASAKVAVAHAGESVKSEEEVTQLASAVHGAGYLSASS
;
A
#
# COMPACT_ATOMS: atom_id res chain seq x y z
N MET A 1 -24.87 6.40 -33.77
CA MET A 1 -25.62 5.77 -32.67
C MET A 1 -24.96 6.15 -31.35
N SER A 2 -25.10 7.40 -30.92
CA SER A 2 -24.44 7.98 -29.75
C SER A 2 -25.47 8.54 -28.79
N THR A 3 -26.17 7.64 -28.10
CA THR A 3 -27.02 7.90 -26.92
C THR A 3 -27.58 6.55 -26.48
N ALA A 4 -27.05 5.98 -25.39
CA ALA A 4 -27.72 5.02 -24.48
C ALA A 4 -26.70 4.15 -23.73
N ILE A 5 -26.02 4.72 -22.74
CA ILE A 5 -25.56 3.95 -21.56
C ILE A 5 -25.78 4.84 -20.33
N GLU A 6 -27.04 5.15 -20.04
CA GLU A 6 -27.47 5.50 -18.69
C GLU A 6 -28.65 4.60 -18.35
N GLY A 7 -28.50 3.84 -17.27
CA GLY A 7 -29.41 2.77 -16.87
C GLY A 7 -30.79 3.30 -16.49
N ILE A 8 -31.79 2.76 -17.15
CA ILE A 8 -33.21 2.88 -16.83
C ILE A 8 -33.46 2.25 -15.45
N VAL A 9 -33.79 3.07 -14.46
CA VAL A 9 -34.44 2.63 -13.22
C VAL A 9 -35.94 2.76 -13.43
N SER A 10 -36.64 1.62 -13.40
CA SER A 10 -38.10 1.56 -13.43
C SER A 10 -38.66 1.98 -12.06
N PRO A 11 -39.69 2.85 -11.97
CA PRO A 11 -40.31 3.21 -10.71
C PRO A 11 -41.33 2.15 -10.27
N THR A 12 -41.16 1.60 -9.08
CA THR A 12 -42.19 0.79 -8.39
C THR A 12 -43.44 1.63 -8.08
N PRO A 13 -44.65 1.01 -8.04
CA PRO A 13 -45.92 1.74 -8.05
C PRO A 13 -46.26 2.37 -6.69
N ARG A 14 -46.81 3.60 -6.73
CA ARG A 14 -47.37 4.30 -5.55
C ARG A 14 -48.65 3.61 -5.08
N LYS A 15 -48.84 3.55 -3.75
CA LYS A 15 -50.10 3.19 -3.09
C LYS A 15 -51.20 4.22 -3.42
N PRO A 16 -52.48 3.81 -3.54
CA PRO A 16 -53.58 4.72 -3.82
C PRO A 16 -54.09 5.38 -2.52
N GLY A 17 -54.29 6.69 -2.55
CA GLY A 17 -54.97 7.40 -1.48
C GLY A 17 -54.59 8.88 -1.40
N GLN A 18 -55.42 9.71 -2.03
CA GLN A 18 -56.03 10.93 -1.47
C GLN A 18 -56.13 12.10 -2.47
N ALA A 19 -57.38 12.53 -2.58
CA ALA A 19 -57.91 13.86 -2.92
C ALA A 19 -57.72 14.42 -4.33
N ALA A 20 -58.86 14.45 -5.03
CA ALA A 20 -59.12 15.25 -6.21
C ALA A 20 -59.14 16.75 -5.87
N SER A 21 -58.52 17.57 -6.71
CA SER A 21 -58.92 18.97 -6.89
C SER A 21 -58.68 19.42 -8.35
N SER A 22 -59.77 19.85 -8.98
CA SER A 22 -59.88 20.70 -10.18
C SER A 22 -59.03 20.37 -11.42
N LEU A 23 -59.67 19.65 -12.35
CA LEU A 23 -59.41 19.70 -13.78
C LEU A 23 -59.89 21.05 -14.33
N ASN A 24 -58.98 22.01 -14.49
CA ASN A 24 -59.03 23.10 -15.50
C ASN A 24 -57.90 24.07 -15.16
N ASP A 25 -56.71 23.79 -15.71
CA ASP A 25 -55.64 24.76 -16.04
C ASP A 25 -54.41 23.96 -16.47
N MET A 26 -54.39 23.50 -17.72
CA MET A 26 -53.17 23.00 -18.37
C MET A 26 -52.70 24.01 -19.41
N PRO A 27 -51.46 24.55 -19.31
CA PRO A 27 -50.87 25.32 -20.39
C PRO A 27 -50.59 24.40 -21.59
N LEU A 28 -50.99 24.83 -22.79
CA LEU A 28 -50.79 24.14 -24.08
C LEU A 28 -49.34 24.22 -24.61
N THR A 29 -48.34 24.10 -23.74
CA THR A 29 -46.92 24.13 -24.16
C THR A 29 -46.21 22.85 -23.70
N PRO A 30 -45.51 22.12 -24.60
CA PRO A 30 -44.70 20.99 -24.19
C PRO A 30 -43.69 21.42 -23.13
N PRO A 31 -43.40 20.60 -22.11
CA PRO A 31 -42.33 20.90 -21.17
C PRO A 31 -41.03 21.09 -21.97
N GLN A 32 -40.45 22.29 -21.86
CA GLN A 32 -39.13 22.55 -22.43
C GLN A 32 -38.17 21.52 -21.85
N SER A 33 -37.44 20.84 -22.73
CA SER A 33 -36.27 20.04 -22.34
C SER A 33 -35.38 20.88 -21.43
N PRO A 34 -34.91 20.34 -20.28
CA PRO A 34 -34.05 21.09 -19.38
C PRO A 34 -32.82 21.58 -20.16
N PRO A 35 -32.33 22.80 -19.87
CA PRO A 35 -31.11 23.29 -20.50
C PRO A 35 -29.95 22.30 -20.22
N PRO A 36 -28.97 22.18 -21.13
CA PRO A 36 -27.81 21.33 -20.90
C PRO A 36 -27.18 21.76 -19.57
N ALA A 37 -27.06 20.82 -18.62
CA ALA A 37 -26.42 21.10 -17.34
C ALA A 37 -25.07 21.79 -17.61
N GLU A 38 -24.90 23.00 -17.07
CA GLU A 38 -23.59 23.61 -16.98
C GLU A 38 -22.66 22.55 -16.39
N ARG A 39 -21.59 22.20 -17.11
CA ARG A 39 -20.59 21.27 -16.59
C ARG A 39 -19.95 21.97 -15.40
N SER A 40 -20.40 21.67 -14.18
CA SER A 40 -19.82 22.23 -12.97
C SER A 40 -18.32 22.01 -13.01
N SER A 41 -17.57 23.11 -13.00
CA SER A 41 -16.11 23.11 -13.01
C SER A 41 -15.52 22.66 -11.67
N GLU A 42 -16.39 22.50 -10.66
CA GLU A 42 -16.07 22.04 -9.32
C GLU A 42 -15.70 20.54 -9.29
N PRO A 43 -14.66 20.16 -8.53
CA PRO A 43 -14.31 18.76 -8.31
C PRO A 43 -15.49 17.97 -7.74
N ALA A 44 -15.72 16.77 -8.28
CA ALA A 44 -16.84 15.92 -7.88
C ALA A 44 -16.78 15.47 -6.40
N ASP A 45 -15.61 15.62 -5.77
CA ASP A 45 -15.31 15.19 -4.42
C ASP A 45 -15.12 16.34 -3.41
N LEU A 46 -15.42 17.58 -3.81
CA LEU A 46 -15.21 18.77 -2.99
C LEU A 46 -15.99 18.74 -1.66
N HIS A 47 -17.18 18.13 -1.66
CA HIS A 47 -18.11 18.14 -0.53
C HIS A 47 -18.31 16.76 0.10
N ILE A 48 -17.31 15.89 -0.01
CA ILE A 48 -17.36 14.55 0.59
C ILE A 48 -16.94 14.65 2.07
N PRO A 49 -17.76 14.17 3.02
CA PRO A 49 -17.41 14.20 4.44
C PRO A 49 -16.26 13.24 4.77
N ASP A 50 -15.49 13.52 5.83
CA ASP A 50 -14.33 12.70 6.23
C ASP A 50 -14.69 11.23 6.51
N ASN A 51 -15.89 10.98 7.05
CA ASN A 51 -16.42 9.65 7.32
C ASN A 51 -17.21 9.04 6.13
N TYR A 52 -17.06 9.57 4.91
CA TYR A 52 -17.85 9.18 3.74
C TYR A 52 -17.90 7.67 3.50
N VAL A 53 -16.77 6.97 3.63
CA VAL A 53 -16.73 5.51 3.43
C VAL A 53 -17.64 4.83 4.44
N GLN A 54 -17.43 5.09 5.74
CA GLN A 54 -18.21 4.49 6.82
C GLN A 54 -19.70 4.83 6.68
N HIS A 55 -20.03 6.10 6.42
CA HIS A 55 -21.39 6.55 6.21
C HIS A 55 -22.04 5.85 5.01
N THR A 56 -21.36 5.79 3.86
CA THR A 56 -21.88 5.17 2.64
C THR A 56 -22.11 3.68 2.82
N LEU A 57 -21.17 2.98 3.46
CA LEU A 57 -21.30 1.55 3.71
C LEU A 57 -22.45 1.22 4.67
N ALA A 58 -22.71 2.10 5.64
CA ALA A 58 -23.80 1.96 6.61
C ALA A 58 -25.18 2.34 6.05
N THR A 59 -25.26 3.35 5.16
CA THR A 59 -26.55 3.93 4.72
C THR A 59 -27.03 3.40 3.37
N VAL A 60 -26.11 3.00 2.48
CA VAL A 60 -26.47 2.52 1.15
C VAL A 60 -26.40 0.98 1.17
N PRO A 61 -27.51 0.26 0.99
CA PRO A 61 -27.45 -1.21 0.93
C PRO A 61 -26.77 -1.67 -0.37
N PRO A 62 -26.00 -2.78 -0.34
CA PRO A 62 -25.48 -3.38 -1.56
C PRO A 62 -26.62 -4.02 -2.38
N LEU A 63 -26.35 -4.31 -3.66
CA LEU A 63 -27.21 -5.16 -4.47
C LEU A 63 -27.42 -6.53 -3.79
N PRO A 64 -28.59 -7.17 -4.01
CA PRO A 64 -28.85 -8.51 -3.49
C PRO A 64 -27.73 -9.50 -3.82
N PRO A 65 -27.49 -10.50 -2.95
CA PRO A 65 -26.49 -11.52 -3.20
C PRO A 65 -26.78 -12.24 -4.52
N ILE A 66 -25.70 -12.67 -5.17
CA ILE A 66 -25.79 -13.44 -6.41
C ILE A 66 -26.31 -14.83 -6.05
N GLN A 67 -27.46 -15.19 -6.59
CA GLN A 67 -28.14 -16.48 -6.44
C GLN A 67 -28.39 -17.05 -7.84
N PHE A 68 -28.57 -18.37 -7.94
CA PHE A 68 -28.87 -19.02 -9.23
C PHE A 68 -30.07 -18.38 -9.96
N LYS A 69 -31.08 -17.90 -9.21
CA LYS A 69 -32.29 -17.28 -9.77
C LYS A 69 -32.08 -15.89 -10.40
N ASN A 70 -31.05 -15.13 -9.99
CA ASN A 70 -30.78 -13.79 -10.50
C ASN A 70 -29.44 -13.67 -11.24
N ILE A 71 -28.60 -14.71 -11.26
CA ILE A 71 -27.24 -14.67 -11.81
C ILE A 71 -27.15 -14.03 -13.20
N LEU A 72 -28.05 -14.37 -14.12
CA LEU A 72 -28.04 -13.80 -15.48
C LEU A 72 -28.31 -12.30 -15.53
N LYS A 73 -29.05 -11.76 -14.55
CA LYS A 73 -29.29 -10.31 -14.40
C LYS A 73 -28.11 -9.59 -13.77
N GLU A 74 -27.30 -10.31 -13.00
CA GLU A 74 -26.13 -9.77 -12.31
C GLU A 74 -24.87 -9.78 -13.17
N ILE A 75 -24.87 -10.50 -14.30
CA ILE A 75 -23.75 -10.54 -15.24
C ILE A 75 -23.59 -9.19 -15.97
N GLN A 76 -22.34 -8.75 -16.09
CA GLN A 76 -21.92 -7.63 -16.93
C GLN A 76 -21.57 -8.12 -18.34
N TRP A 77 -22.59 -8.34 -19.15
CA TRP A 77 -22.49 -9.01 -20.45
C TRP A 77 -21.46 -8.41 -21.41
N ILE A 78 -21.30 -7.09 -21.45
CA ILE A 78 -20.30 -6.43 -22.32
C ILE A 78 -18.89 -6.89 -21.96
N SER A 79 -18.56 -6.89 -20.67
CA SER A 79 -17.25 -7.34 -20.18
C SER A 79 -17.08 -8.85 -20.37
N VAL A 80 -18.11 -9.64 -20.09
CA VAL A 80 -18.08 -11.10 -20.32
C VAL A 80 -17.83 -11.43 -21.79
N LEU A 81 -18.49 -10.75 -22.72
CA LEU A 81 -18.24 -10.93 -24.15
C LEU A 81 -16.79 -10.58 -24.51
N ALA A 82 -16.24 -9.48 -24.00
CA ALA A 82 -14.86 -9.09 -24.27
C ALA A 82 -13.84 -10.16 -23.79
N ILE A 83 -14.01 -10.67 -22.57
CA ILE A 83 -13.10 -11.68 -21.97
C ILE A 83 -13.34 -13.11 -22.45
N THR A 84 -14.40 -13.38 -23.22
CA THR A 84 -14.69 -14.72 -23.78
C THR A 84 -14.48 -14.80 -25.29
N VAL A 85 -14.93 -13.79 -26.04
CA VAL A 85 -14.77 -13.75 -27.49
C VAL A 85 -13.30 -13.61 -27.88
N THR A 86 -12.55 -12.73 -27.21
CA THR A 86 -11.15 -12.48 -27.58
C THR A 86 -10.26 -13.73 -27.37
N PRO A 87 -10.32 -14.44 -26.23
CA PRO A 87 -9.61 -15.72 -26.10
C PRO A 87 -10.09 -16.80 -27.06
N SER A 88 -11.40 -16.86 -27.35
CA SER A 88 -11.92 -17.81 -28.33
C SER A 88 -11.36 -17.56 -29.73
N LEU A 89 -11.26 -16.30 -30.15
CA LEU A 89 -10.61 -15.91 -31.40
C LEU A 89 -9.11 -16.23 -31.40
N ALA A 90 -8.42 -16.02 -30.28
CA ALA A 90 -7.00 -16.35 -30.14
C ALA A 90 -6.74 -17.86 -30.26
N ILE A 91 -7.55 -18.69 -29.59
CA ILE A 91 -7.47 -20.15 -29.65
C ILE A 91 -7.78 -20.64 -31.06
N TRP A 92 -8.86 -20.14 -31.66
CA TRP A 92 -9.21 -20.48 -33.04
C TRP A 92 -8.10 -20.08 -34.03
N GLY A 93 -7.51 -18.89 -33.83
CA GLY A 93 -6.38 -18.41 -34.59
C GLY A 93 -5.16 -19.32 -34.48
N ALA A 94 -4.82 -19.75 -33.27
CA ALA A 94 -3.70 -20.66 -33.00
C ALA A 94 -3.88 -22.02 -33.71
N VAL A 95 -5.11 -22.51 -33.82
CA VAL A 95 -5.42 -23.79 -34.50
C VAL A 95 -5.45 -23.63 -36.03
N THR A 96 -5.91 -22.50 -36.54
CA THR A 96 -6.22 -22.35 -37.98
C THR A 96 -5.24 -21.49 -38.79
N THR A 97 -4.30 -20.81 -38.13
CA THR A 97 -3.41 -19.84 -38.78
C THR A 97 -1.97 -20.12 -38.37
N PRO A 98 -1.08 -20.54 -39.29
CA PRO A 98 0.33 -20.71 -38.99
C PRO A 98 0.96 -19.41 -38.47
N LEU A 99 1.82 -19.52 -37.45
CA LEU A 99 2.50 -18.36 -36.89
C LEU A 99 3.76 -18.02 -37.69
N SER A 100 3.72 -16.92 -38.45
CA SER A 100 4.92 -16.33 -39.06
C SER A 100 5.82 -15.70 -38.01
N THR A 101 7.14 -15.88 -38.10
CA THR A 101 8.12 -15.27 -37.19
C THR A 101 8.02 -13.73 -37.16
N LYS A 102 7.76 -13.11 -38.32
CA LYS A 102 7.57 -11.65 -38.41
C LYS A 102 6.33 -11.20 -37.64
N THR A 103 5.23 -11.94 -37.79
CA THR A 103 3.98 -11.69 -37.06
C THR A 103 4.14 -11.95 -35.57
N ALA A 104 4.88 -12.98 -35.17
CA ALA A 104 5.17 -13.25 -33.77
C ALA A 104 5.94 -12.08 -33.13
N ALA A 105 7.04 -11.65 -33.74
CA ALA A 105 7.82 -10.51 -33.27
C ALA A 105 6.98 -9.22 -33.23
N PHE A 106 6.17 -8.97 -34.27
CA PHE A 106 5.27 -7.83 -34.32
C PHE A 106 4.18 -7.89 -33.25
N SER A 107 3.65 -9.07 -32.93
CA SER A 107 2.65 -9.24 -31.87
C SER A 107 3.23 -8.87 -30.51
N VAL A 108 4.47 -9.26 -30.22
CA VAL A 108 5.19 -8.89 -29.00
C VAL A 108 5.49 -7.39 -28.97
N PHE A 109 5.92 -6.80 -30.09
CA PHE A 109 6.10 -5.35 -30.18
C PHE A 109 4.78 -4.60 -29.91
N TRP A 110 3.68 -5.03 -30.55
CA TRP A 110 2.36 -4.41 -30.41
C TRP A 110 1.78 -4.59 -29.00
N TYR A 111 2.11 -5.71 -28.33
CA TYR A 111 1.84 -5.91 -26.90
C TYR A 111 2.46 -4.78 -26.06
N PHE A 112 3.75 -4.48 -26.24
CA PHE A 112 4.41 -3.41 -25.50
C PHE A 112 3.88 -2.02 -25.88
N VAL A 113 3.58 -1.77 -27.17
CA VAL A 113 2.99 -0.48 -27.59
C VAL A 113 1.66 -0.24 -26.88
N THR A 114 0.74 -1.19 -26.95
CA THR A 114 -0.59 -1.06 -26.31
C THR A 114 -0.50 -1.06 -24.79
N GLY A 115 0.41 -1.85 -24.21
CA GLY A 115 0.74 -1.85 -22.79
C GLY A 115 1.25 -0.49 -22.30
N LEU A 116 2.19 0.15 -23.01
CA LEU A 116 2.68 1.49 -22.71
C LEU A 116 1.57 2.56 -22.82
N GLY A 117 0.59 2.36 -23.71
CA GLY A 117 -0.61 3.19 -23.76
C GLY A 117 -1.39 3.18 -22.44
N ILE A 118 -1.44 2.04 -21.75
CA ILE A 118 -2.03 1.92 -20.41
C ILE A 118 -1.08 2.47 -19.35
N THR A 119 0.15 1.97 -19.26
CA THR A 119 1.06 2.27 -18.15
C THR A 119 1.62 3.69 -18.21
N ALA A 120 2.18 4.14 -19.34
CA ALA A 120 2.69 5.50 -19.47
C ALA A 120 1.53 6.50 -19.62
N GLY A 121 0.51 6.14 -20.40
CA GLY A 121 -0.65 7.00 -20.66
C GLY A 121 -1.69 6.98 -19.54
N TYR A 122 -2.59 6.00 -19.57
CA TYR A 122 -3.82 6.01 -18.76
C TYR A 122 -3.53 6.10 -17.27
N HIS A 123 -2.49 5.39 -16.84
CA HIS A 123 -2.04 5.29 -15.47
C HIS A 123 -1.19 6.48 -15.04
N ARG A 124 0.06 6.58 -15.51
CA ARG A 124 1.01 7.58 -14.97
C ARG A 124 0.72 9.01 -15.45
N LEU A 125 0.35 9.21 -16.72
CA LEU A 125 0.05 10.55 -17.26
C LEU A 125 -1.32 11.05 -16.82
N TRP A 126 -2.40 10.31 -17.08
CA TRP A 126 -3.76 10.82 -16.86
C TRP A 126 -4.35 10.50 -15.48
N ALA A 127 -4.19 9.29 -14.95
CA ALA A 127 -4.71 8.98 -13.62
C ALA A 127 -3.90 9.66 -12.51
N HIS A 128 -2.57 9.59 -12.58
CA HIS A 128 -1.67 10.10 -11.54
C HIS A 128 -0.98 11.42 -11.84
N ARG A 129 -1.02 11.95 -13.07
CA ARG A 129 -0.41 13.25 -13.39
C ARG A 129 1.07 13.28 -12.99
N ALA A 130 1.77 12.17 -13.17
CA ALA A 130 3.16 11.97 -12.75
C ALA A 130 4.17 12.69 -13.66
N TYR A 131 3.75 13.10 -14.85
CA TYR A 131 4.54 13.91 -15.78
C TYR A 131 3.62 14.68 -16.74
N ASN A 132 4.18 15.62 -17.48
CA ASN A 132 3.52 16.33 -18.57
C ASN A 132 4.00 15.79 -19.91
N ALA A 133 3.09 15.61 -20.88
CA ALA A 133 3.40 15.12 -22.21
C ALA A 133 3.15 16.20 -23.28
N SER A 134 3.97 16.22 -24.33
CA SER A 134 3.70 16.99 -25.54
C SER A 134 2.47 16.44 -26.27
N LYS A 135 1.81 17.26 -27.11
CA LYS A 135 0.62 16.83 -27.85
C LYS A 135 0.85 15.58 -28.72
N PRO A 136 1.97 15.44 -29.45
CA PRO A 136 2.26 14.21 -30.19
C PRO A 136 2.30 12.98 -29.27
N LEU A 137 2.94 13.09 -28.10
CA LEU A 137 3.02 11.99 -27.14
C LEU A 137 1.64 11.67 -26.52
N GLU A 138 0.85 12.68 -26.18
CA GLU A 138 -0.53 12.48 -25.70
C GLU A 138 -1.38 11.72 -26.72
N TYR A 139 -1.35 12.11 -28.00
CA TYR A 139 -2.11 11.40 -29.04
C TYR A 139 -1.59 9.98 -29.25
N PHE A 140 -0.26 9.78 -29.32
CA PHE A 140 0.33 8.44 -29.41
C PHE A 140 -0.17 7.53 -28.29
N LEU A 141 -0.08 7.98 -27.04
CA LEU A 141 -0.54 7.20 -25.87
C LEU A 141 -2.05 6.98 -25.86
N ALA A 142 -2.84 7.95 -26.35
CA ALA A 142 -4.29 7.83 -26.47
C ALA A 142 -4.71 6.74 -27.47
N PHE A 143 -4.07 6.69 -28.65
CA PHE A 143 -4.28 5.65 -29.65
C PHE A 143 -3.76 4.28 -29.16
N ALA A 144 -2.54 4.24 -28.62
CA ALA A 144 -1.95 3.02 -28.11
C ALA A 144 -2.81 2.38 -26.99
N GLY A 145 -3.27 3.19 -26.03
CA GLY A 145 -4.13 2.72 -24.94
C GLY A 145 -5.52 2.28 -25.41
N ALA A 146 -6.06 2.90 -26.47
CA ALA A 146 -7.31 2.43 -27.07
C ALA A 146 -7.19 0.99 -27.61
N GLY A 147 -6.01 0.62 -28.14
CA GLY A 147 -5.72 -0.73 -28.61
C GLY A 147 -5.68 -1.81 -27.52
N ALA A 148 -5.64 -1.44 -26.24
CA ALA A 148 -5.73 -2.35 -25.10
C ALA A 148 -7.18 -2.68 -24.69
N VAL A 149 -8.18 -1.94 -25.20
CA VAL A 149 -9.61 -2.22 -24.98
C VAL A 149 -9.99 -2.30 -23.48
N GLN A 150 -9.65 -1.28 -22.70
CA GLN A 150 -9.91 -1.22 -21.25
C GLN A 150 -10.82 -0.05 -20.83
N GLY A 151 -11.64 0.46 -21.75
CA GLY A 151 -12.40 1.70 -21.57
C GLY A 151 -11.61 2.93 -22.03
N SER A 152 -12.31 4.05 -22.19
CA SER A 152 -11.68 5.34 -22.54
C SER A 152 -10.76 5.84 -21.42
N ILE A 153 -9.84 6.77 -21.73
CA ILE A 153 -8.94 7.40 -20.74
C ILE A 153 -9.75 7.92 -19.53
N LYS A 154 -10.82 8.68 -19.80
CA LYS A 154 -11.68 9.27 -18.76
C LYS A 154 -12.29 8.21 -17.85
N TRP A 155 -12.79 7.11 -18.42
CA TRP A 155 -13.44 6.04 -17.66
C TRP A 155 -12.42 5.25 -16.83
N TRP A 156 -11.30 4.86 -17.45
CA TRP A 156 -10.25 4.09 -16.81
C TRP A 156 -9.61 4.87 -15.66
N SER A 157 -9.20 6.12 -15.91
CA SER A 157 -8.56 6.96 -14.89
C SER A 157 -9.52 7.30 -13.73
N ARG A 158 -10.83 7.43 -13.97
CA ARG A 158 -11.82 7.57 -12.90
C ARG A 158 -11.82 6.33 -11.99
N GLY A 159 -11.89 5.14 -12.59
CA GLY A 159 -11.89 3.87 -11.85
C GLY A 159 -10.59 3.71 -11.05
N HIS A 160 -9.45 4.00 -11.66
CA HIS A 160 -8.14 3.90 -11.02
C HIS A 160 -7.95 4.90 -9.86
N ARG A 161 -8.41 6.15 -10.01
CA ARG A 161 -8.40 7.13 -8.91
C ARG A 161 -9.30 6.70 -7.75
N ALA A 162 -10.46 6.11 -8.05
CA ALA A 162 -11.32 5.54 -7.01
C ALA A 162 -10.67 4.34 -6.32
N HIS A 163 -9.99 3.46 -7.08
CA HIS A 163 -9.23 2.35 -6.52
C HIS A 163 -8.21 2.84 -5.49
N HIS A 164 -7.33 3.79 -5.85
CA HIS A 164 -6.34 4.36 -4.91
C HIS A 164 -6.95 5.00 -3.66
N ARG A 165 -8.05 5.73 -3.82
CA ARG A 165 -8.68 6.45 -2.70
C ARG A 165 -9.41 5.52 -1.73
N TYR A 166 -9.95 4.42 -2.23
CA TYR A 166 -10.83 3.53 -1.49
C TYR A 166 -10.28 2.10 -1.40
N THR A 167 -8.97 1.91 -1.61
CA THR A 167 -8.27 0.62 -1.61
C THR A 167 -8.73 -0.25 -0.45
N ASP A 168 -9.04 -1.51 -0.75
CA ASP A 168 -9.48 -2.54 0.23
C ASP A 168 -10.79 -2.22 0.99
N THR A 169 -11.62 -1.33 0.44
CA THR A 169 -13.00 -1.10 0.91
C THR A 169 -14.01 -1.56 -0.15
N ASP A 170 -15.28 -1.75 0.22
CA ASP A 170 -16.32 -2.11 -0.77
C ASP A 170 -16.67 -0.97 -1.76
N LEU A 171 -15.99 0.19 -1.66
CA LEU A 171 -16.06 1.28 -2.64
C LEU A 171 -14.93 1.22 -3.68
N ASP A 172 -13.94 0.35 -3.48
CA ASP A 172 -12.91 0.00 -4.48
C ASP A 172 -13.56 -0.76 -5.64
N PRO A 173 -13.47 -0.27 -6.90
CA PRO A 173 -14.03 -0.99 -8.05
C PRO A 173 -13.41 -2.38 -8.28
N TYR A 174 -12.20 -2.65 -7.76
CA TYR A 174 -11.44 -3.88 -8.01
C TYR A 174 -11.15 -4.70 -6.74
N GLY A 175 -11.72 -4.28 -5.59
CA GLY A 175 -11.35 -4.68 -4.23
C GLY A 175 -10.71 -6.06 -4.09
N ALA A 176 -9.40 -6.08 -3.83
CA ALA A 176 -8.62 -7.30 -3.67
C ALA A 176 -8.99 -8.11 -2.42
N HIS A 177 -9.60 -7.45 -1.42
CA HIS A 177 -10.14 -8.06 -0.20
C HIS A 177 -11.25 -9.08 -0.46
N HIS A 178 -11.88 -9.07 -1.64
CA HIS A 178 -12.87 -10.07 -2.06
C HIS A 178 -12.25 -11.36 -2.62
N GLY A 179 -10.93 -11.46 -2.71
CA GLY A 179 -10.22 -12.67 -3.15
C GLY A 179 -9.56 -12.53 -4.52
N LEU A 180 -8.53 -13.36 -4.75
CA LEU A 180 -7.70 -13.33 -5.96
C LEU A 180 -8.51 -13.48 -7.26
N PHE A 181 -9.48 -14.40 -7.30
CA PHE A 181 -10.32 -14.59 -8.50
C PHE A 181 -11.22 -13.37 -8.74
N TRP A 182 -11.74 -12.76 -7.67
CA TRP A 182 -12.58 -11.58 -7.79
C TRP A 182 -11.82 -10.43 -8.41
N SER A 183 -10.63 -10.11 -7.89
CA SER A 183 -9.83 -8.99 -8.39
C SER A 183 -9.17 -9.25 -9.75
N HIS A 184 -8.96 -10.52 -10.14
CA HIS A 184 -8.48 -10.86 -11.48
C HIS A 184 -9.58 -10.80 -12.54
N LEU A 185 -10.76 -11.40 -12.30
CA LEU A 185 -11.83 -11.50 -13.30
C LEU A 185 -13.24 -11.20 -12.74
N GLY A 186 -13.52 -11.59 -11.49
CA GLY A 186 -14.88 -11.55 -10.94
C GLY A 186 -15.53 -10.17 -10.98
N TRP A 187 -14.78 -9.10 -10.73
CA TRP A 187 -15.27 -7.72 -10.79
C TRP A 187 -15.73 -7.29 -12.19
N MET A 188 -15.25 -7.94 -13.25
CA MET A 188 -15.71 -7.71 -14.63
C MET A 188 -16.87 -8.62 -15.02
N VAL A 189 -17.02 -9.78 -14.38
CA VAL A 189 -18.08 -10.74 -14.69
C VAL A 189 -19.40 -10.28 -14.08
N PHE A 190 -19.37 -9.78 -12.85
CA PHE A 190 -20.57 -9.37 -12.12
C PHE A 190 -20.64 -7.85 -12.00
N LYS A 191 -21.85 -7.29 -12.09
CA LYS A 191 -22.08 -5.87 -11.83
C LYS A 191 -21.55 -5.50 -10.43
N PRO A 192 -21.02 -4.31 -10.22
CA PRO A 192 -20.52 -3.92 -8.90
C PRO A 192 -21.69 -3.91 -7.90
N ARG A 193 -21.48 -4.51 -6.71
CA ARG A 193 -22.54 -4.62 -5.69
C ARG A 193 -22.88 -3.28 -5.05
N ARG A 194 -21.97 -2.32 -5.13
CA ARG A 194 -22.12 -0.93 -4.68
C ARG A 194 -21.63 0.00 -5.78
N LYS A 195 -22.07 1.25 -5.76
CA LYS A 195 -21.52 2.27 -6.65
C LYS A 195 -20.05 2.50 -6.25
N PRO A 196 -19.09 2.42 -7.17
CA PRO A 196 -17.70 2.75 -6.86
C PRO A 196 -17.58 4.16 -6.30
N GLY A 197 -16.60 4.35 -5.42
CA GLY A 197 -16.38 5.62 -4.75
C GLY A 197 -16.18 6.79 -5.72
N VAL A 198 -16.43 8.00 -5.22
CA VAL A 198 -16.33 9.23 -6.01
C VAL A 198 -14.87 9.59 -6.19
N ALA A 199 -14.51 9.93 -7.43
CA ALA A 199 -13.17 10.41 -7.80
C ALA A 199 -13.31 11.62 -8.73
N ASP A 200 -12.53 12.67 -8.47
CA ASP A 200 -12.49 13.81 -9.37
C ASP A 200 -11.89 13.43 -10.72
N VAL A 201 -12.50 13.96 -11.79
CA VAL A 201 -12.07 13.85 -13.18
C VAL A 201 -12.23 15.17 -13.92
N SER A 202 -12.33 16.29 -13.20
CA SER A 202 -12.52 17.64 -13.74
C SER A 202 -11.37 18.03 -14.68
N ASP A 203 -10.15 17.63 -14.37
CA ASP A 203 -8.95 17.82 -15.19
C ASP A 203 -9.01 17.02 -16.50
N LEU A 204 -9.45 15.76 -16.44
CA LEU A 204 -9.64 14.90 -17.61
C LEU A 204 -10.75 15.45 -18.51
N ALA A 205 -11.81 16.01 -17.90
CA ALA A 205 -12.89 16.65 -18.62
C ALA A 205 -12.46 17.94 -19.33
N LYS A 206 -11.35 18.57 -18.92
CA LYS A 206 -10.78 19.77 -19.56
C LYS A 206 -9.71 19.45 -20.61
N ASN A 207 -9.12 18.26 -20.62
CA ASN A 207 -8.10 17.88 -21.60
C ASN A 207 -8.72 17.54 -22.97
N PRO A 208 -8.38 18.28 -24.06
CA PRO A 208 -8.98 18.07 -25.38
C PRO A 208 -8.64 16.72 -26.01
N VAL A 209 -7.46 16.16 -25.74
CA VAL A 209 -7.07 14.82 -26.26
C VAL A 209 -7.91 13.74 -25.59
N VAL A 210 -8.14 13.87 -24.29
CA VAL A 210 -9.00 12.95 -23.53
C VAL A 210 -10.45 13.04 -24.00
N GLN A 211 -10.97 14.26 -24.24
CA GLN A 211 -12.31 14.45 -24.80
C GLN A 211 -12.44 13.83 -26.21
N PHE A 212 -11.46 14.08 -27.07
CA PHE A 212 -11.40 13.49 -28.41
C PHE A 212 -11.42 11.96 -28.34
N GLN A 213 -10.53 11.38 -27.54
CA GLN A 213 -10.43 9.93 -27.40
C GLN A 213 -11.69 9.31 -26.80
N HIS A 214 -12.30 9.97 -25.81
CA HIS A 214 -13.54 9.50 -25.20
C HIS A 214 -14.71 9.51 -26.20
N ARG A 215 -14.78 10.54 -27.06
CA ARG A 215 -15.81 10.66 -28.10
C ARG A 215 -15.68 9.60 -29.19
N TRP A 216 -14.45 9.30 -29.62
CA TRP A 216 -14.16 8.38 -30.73
C TRP A 216 -13.62 7.03 -30.25
N TYR A 217 -13.90 6.66 -29.00
CA TYR A 217 -13.25 5.54 -28.35
C TYR A 217 -13.49 4.21 -29.08
N VAL A 218 -14.73 3.98 -29.53
CA VAL A 218 -15.14 2.73 -30.18
C VAL A 218 -14.46 2.57 -31.53
N GLU A 219 -14.37 3.64 -32.32
CA GLU A 219 -13.68 3.63 -33.60
C GLU A 219 -12.17 3.42 -33.39
N MET A 220 -11.57 4.14 -32.44
CA MET A 220 -10.15 4.03 -32.11
C MET A 220 -9.77 2.64 -31.60
N LEU A 221 -10.59 2.04 -30.72
CA LEU A 221 -10.29 0.71 -30.17
C LEU A 221 -10.39 -0.36 -31.26
N VAL A 222 -11.41 -0.33 -32.14
CA VAL A 222 -11.54 -1.31 -33.22
C VAL A 222 -10.36 -1.19 -34.18
N PHE A 223 -9.99 0.05 -34.52
CA PHE A 223 -8.86 0.30 -35.38
C PHE A 223 -7.54 -0.19 -34.77
N MET A 224 -7.20 0.27 -33.57
CA MET A 224 -5.90 -0.02 -32.94
C MET A 224 -5.77 -1.45 -32.44
N ALA A 225 -6.87 -2.08 -32.01
CA ALA A 225 -6.84 -3.44 -31.51
C ALA A 225 -6.84 -4.50 -32.63
N PHE A 226 -7.50 -4.25 -33.77
CA PHE A 226 -7.64 -5.29 -34.81
C PHE A 226 -7.22 -4.82 -36.20
N ILE A 227 -7.72 -3.67 -36.68
CA ILE A 227 -7.49 -3.26 -38.08
C ILE A 227 -6.01 -2.92 -38.31
N ALA A 228 -5.44 -2.03 -37.51
CA ALA A 228 -4.04 -1.59 -37.64
C ALA A 228 -3.05 -2.77 -37.63
N PRO A 229 -3.03 -3.67 -36.62
CA PRO A 229 -2.10 -4.79 -36.65
C PRO A 229 -2.33 -5.76 -37.82
N THR A 230 -3.59 -5.94 -38.25
CA THR A 230 -3.94 -6.74 -39.44
C THR A 230 -3.37 -6.15 -40.72
N LEU A 231 -3.57 -4.85 -40.94
CA LEU A 231 -3.09 -4.16 -42.13
C LEU A 231 -1.56 -4.05 -42.15
N ILE A 232 -0.92 -3.81 -41.00
CA ILE A 232 0.54 -3.74 -40.90
C ILE A 232 1.17 -5.08 -41.27
N ALA A 233 0.68 -6.20 -40.71
CA ALA A 233 1.20 -7.52 -41.05
C ALA A 233 0.88 -7.92 -42.49
N GLY A 234 -0.33 -7.60 -42.95
CA GLY A 234 -0.82 -7.89 -44.30
C GLY A 234 -0.03 -7.17 -45.39
N PHE A 235 0.09 -5.85 -45.30
CA PHE A 235 0.84 -5.07 -46.29
C PHE A 235 2.35 -5.13 -46.09
N GLY A 236 2.83 -5.35 -44.86
CA GLY A 236 4.26 -5.42 -44.56
C GLY A 236 4.93 -6.73 -45.00
N TRP A 237 4.27 -7.87 -44.79
CA TRP A 237 4.83 -9.18 -45.14
C TRP A 237 3.79 -10.23 -45.58
N GLY A 238 2.61 -9.81 -46.01
CA GLY A 238 1.60 -10.70 -46.62
C GLY A 238 0.74 -11.48 -45.63
N ASP A 239 0.81 -11.21 -44.33
CA ASP A 239 0.15 -12.04 -43.30
C ASP A 239 -1.03 -11.33 -42.61
N PHE A 240 -2.09 -11.06 -43.37
CA PHE A 240 -3.32 -10.45 -42.84
C PHE A 240 -3.95 -11.31 -41.73
N ARG A 241 -4.02 -12.63 -41.95
CA ARG A 241 -4.64 -13.55 -40.98
C ARG A 241 -3.85 -13.60 -39.68
N GLY A 242 -2.53 -13.70 -39.75
CA GLY A 242 -1.68 -13.67 -38.56
C GLY A 242 -1.74 -12.33 -37.84
N GLY A 243 -1.79 -11.21 -38.58
CA GLY A 243 -2.01 -9.88 -37.99
C GLY A 243 -3.32 -9.79 -37.19
N PHE A 244 -4.41 -10.36 -37.70
CA PHE A 244 -5.70 -10.38 -37.00
C PHE A 244 -5.69 -11.30 -35.76
N PHE A 245 -5.26 -12.55 -35.93
CA PHE A 245 -5.36 -13.56 -34.87
C PHE A 245 -4.28 -13.43 -33.80
N TYR A 246 -3.02 -13.17 -34.18
CA TYR A 246 -1.92 -13.08 -33.22
C TYR A 246 -1.71 -11.65 -32.72
N ALA A 247 -1.48 -10.69 -33.62
CA ALA A 247 -1.20 -9.30 -33.22
C ALA A 247 -2.49 -8.55 -32.79
N GLY A 248 -3.65 -9.00 -33.25
CA GLY A 248 -4.97 -8.56 -32.78
C GLY A 248 -5.44 -9.33 -31.55
N ALA A 249 -6.03 -10.52 -31.76
CA ALA A 249 -6.73 -11.26 -30.71
C ALA A 249 -5.81 -11.80 -29.60
N ALA A 250 -4.80 -12.62 -29.93
CA ALA A 250 -3.94 -13.25 -28.91
C ALA A 250 -3.20 -12.22 -28.08
N ARG A 251 -2.60 -11.21 -28.72
CA ARG A 251 -1.95 -10.09 -28.03
C ARG A 251 -2.91 -9.36 -27.09
N LEU A 252 -4.16 -9.13 -27.48
CA LEU A 252 -5.15 -8.49 -26.61
C LEU A 252 -5.45 -9.31 -25.36
N VAL A 253 -5.53 -10.65 -25.47
CA VAL A 253 -5.65 -11.56 -24.30
C VAL A 253 -4.48 -11.36 -23.33
N PHE A 254 -3.25 -11.34 -23.84
CA PHE A 254 -2.07 -11.12 -22.99
C PHE A 254 -2.07 -9.75 -22.32
N VAL A 255 -2.46 -8.68 -23.03
CA VAL A 255 -2.56 -7.33 -22.44
C VAL A 255 -3.62 -7.30 -21.33
N HIS A 256 -4.77 -7.92 -21.54
CA HIS A 256 -5.84 -8.00 -20.54
C HIS A 256 -5.36 -8.73 -19.28
N HIS A 257 -4.82 -9.95 -19.40
CA HIS A 257 -4.32 -10.67 -18.23
C HIS A 257 -3.13 -9.98 -17.56
N SER A 258 -2.28 -9.31 -18.33
CA SER A 258 -1.20 -8.47 -17.79
C SER A 258 -1.75 -7.38 -16.87
N THR A 259 -2.79 -6.65 -17.30
CA THR A 259 -3.45 -5.64 -16.46
C THR A 259 -4.19 -6.26 -15.29
N PHE A 260 -4.89 -7.39 -15.49
CA PHE A 260 -5.63 -8.04 -14.42
C PHE A 260 -4.71 -8.55 -13.30
N CYS A 261 -3.48 -8.95 -13.64
CA CYS A 261 -2.43 -9.26 -12.67
C CYS A 261 -2.07 -8.08 -11.76
N VAL A 262 -2.23 -6.82 -12.21
CA VAL A 262 -2.01 -5.65 -11.35
C VAL A 262 -3.03 -5.62 -10.22
N ASN A 263 -4.31 -5.79 -10.53
CA ASN A 263 -5.39 -5.78 -9.52
C ASN A 263 -5.38 -7.02 -8.62
N SER A 264 -4.75 -8.11 -9.06
CA SER A 264 -4.78 -9.41 -8.38
C SER A 264 -3.42 -9.78 -7.82
N LEU A 265 -2.51 -10.26 -8.66
CA LEU A 265 -1.19 -10.71 -8.24
C LEU A 265 -0.42 -9.63 -7.46
N ALA A 266 -0.53 -8.36 -7.86
CA ALA A 266 0.13 -7.25 -7.18
C ALA A 266 -0.49 -6.86 -5.82
N HIS A 267 -1.59 -7.48 -5.41
CA HIS A 267 -2.18 -7.35 -4.07
C HIS A 267 -2.00 -8.62 -3.22
N TRP A 268 -1.45 -9.70 -3.79
CA TRP A 268 -1.38 -11.01 -3.14
C TRP A 268 0.05 -11.55 -3.02
N LEU A 269 0.87 -11.34 -4.05
CA LEU A 269 2.23 -11.86 -4.13
C LEU A 269 3.25 -10.74 -3.92
N GLY A 270 4.13 -10.92 -2.94
CA GLY A 270 5.27 -10.04 -2.68
C GLY A 270 5.29 -9.41 -1.30
N ASP A 271 6.20 -8.46 -1.15
CA ASP A 271 6.52 -7.79 0.11
C ASP A 271 5.83 -6.42 0.23
N THR A 272 5.79 -5.88 1.45
CA THR A 272 5.32 -4.53 1.79
C THR A 272 6.48 -3.66 2.28
N PRO A 273 7.43 -3.27 1.40
CA PRO A 273 8.61 -2.52 1.82
C PRO A 273 8.34 -1.09 2.27
N PHE A 274 7.18 -0.50 1.99
CA PHE A 274 6.88 0.91 2.28
C PHE A 274 5.72 1.08 3.28
N ASP A 275 4.60 0.36 3.11
CA ASP A 275 3.45 0.38 4.01
C ASP A 275 2.73 -0.97 3.99
N ASP A 276 2.14 -1.38 5.10
CA ASP A 276 1.40 -2.66 5.23
C ASP A 276 -0.03 -2.51 5.76
N LYS A 277 -0.63 -1.32 5.64
CA LYS A 277 -2.03 -1.08 6.00
C LYS A 277 -2.99 -1.70 5.00
N ASN A 278 -2.60 -1.68 3.72
CA ASN A 278 -3.37 -2.19 2.59
C ASN A 278 -2.67 -3.37 1.92
N THR A 279 -3.38 -4.05 1.02
CA THR A 279 -2.94 -5.25 0.31
C THR A 279 -1.84 -5.09 -0.76
N PRO A 280 -1.59 -3.94 -1.41
CA PRO A 280 -0.57 -3.81 -2.46
C PRO A 280 0.83 -4.32 -2.07
N ARG A 281 1.48 -5.05 -2.98
CA ARG A 281 2.76 -5.73 -2.81
C ARG A 281 3.75 -5.40 -3.91
N ASP A 282 5.03 -5.40 -3.55
CA ASP A 282 6.14 -5.35 -4.50
C ASP A 282 6.63 -6.75 -4.84
N HIS A 283 6.66 -7.09 -6.14
CA HIS A 283 7.19 -8.36 -6.59
C HIS A 283 7.73 -8.34 -8.03
N VAL A 284 8.92 -8.93 -8.23
CA VAL A 284 9.61 -8.92 -9.53
C VAL A 284 8.87 -9.73 -10.60
N ILE A 285 8.29 -10.88 -10.26
CA ILE A 285 7.52 -11.69 -11.22
C ILE A 285 6.29 -10.92 -11.67
N THR A 286 5.61 -10.24 -10.73
CA THR A 286 4.46 -9.39 -11.05
C THR A 286 4.89 -8.29 -12.00
N ALA A 287 6.02 -7.62 -11.73
CA ALA A 287 6.55 -6.58 -12.61
C ALA A 287 6.87 -7.08 -14.03
N LEU A 288 7.38 -8.31 -14.17
CA LEU A 288 7.64 -8.90 -15.50
C LEU A 288 6.34 -9.14 -16.27
N VAL A 289 5.32 -9.71 -15.62
CA VAL A 289 4.03 -9.99 -16.29
C VAL A 289 3.15 -8.75 -16.46
N THR A 290 3.45 -7.64 -15.77
CA THR A 290 2.68 -6.39 -15.82
C THR A 290 3.43 -5.21 -16.42
N ILE A 291 4.49 -5.43 -17.22
CA ILE A 291 5.25 -4.35 -17.89
C ILE A 291 5.75 -3.28 -16.90
N GLY A 292 6.24 -3.71 -15.75
CA GLY A 292 6.82 -2.85 -14.71
C GLY A 292 5.86 -2.45 -13.59
N GLU A 293 4.57 -2.76 -13.71
CA GLU A 293 3.57 -2.29 -12.74
C GLU A 293 3.52 -3.08 -11.40
N GLY A 294 4.39 -4.08 -11.23
CA GLY A 294 4.36 -4.99 -10.09
C GLY A 294 5.12 -4.53 -8.84
N TYR A 295 5.73 -3.36 -8.85
CA TYR A 295 6.17 -2.67 -7.62
C TYR A 295 5.00 -1.85 -7.08
N HIS A 296 3.94 -2.57 -6.66
CA HIS A 296 2.64 -1.99 -6.41
C HIS A 296 2.50 -1.42 -5.01
N ASN A 297 3.29 -1.90 -4.05
CA ASN A 297 3.37 -1.29 -2.71
C ASN A 297 3.99 0.10 -2.79
N PHE A 298 5.09 0.26 -3.55
CA PHE A 298 5.64 1.58 -3.83
C PHE A 298 4.62 2.49 -4.51
N HIS A 299 3.95 1.97 -5.54
CA HIS A 299 2.98 2.73 -6.31
C HIS A 299 1.79 3.25 -5.49
N HIS A 300 1.23 2.43 -4.60
CA HIS A 300 0.12 2.85 -3.73
C HIS A 300 0.55 3.83 -2.65
N GLU A 301 1.79 3.71 -2.14
CA GLU A 301 2.32 4.66 -1.15
C GLU A 301 2.71 6.00 -1.78
N PHE A 302 3.27 5.99 -3.00
CA PHE A 302 3.78 7.17 -3.69
C PHE A 302 3.17 7.33 -5.11
N PRO A 303 1.84 7.48 -5.24
CA PRO A 303 1.13 7.38 -6.52
C PRO A 303 1.50 8.44 -7.55
N MET A 304 2.07 9.57 -7.11
CA MET A 304 2.48 10.67 -7.99
C MET A 304 3.86 10.47 -8.62
N ASP A 305 4.67 9.50 -8.15
CA ASP A 305 5.99 9.23 -8.73
C ASP A 305 5.83 8.61 -10.13
N TYR A 306 6.59 9.09 -11.11
CA TYR A 306 6.52 8.55 -12.47
C TYR A 306 7.12 7.14 -12.60
N ARG A 307 7.74 6.62 -11.54
CA ARG A 307 8.37 5.31 -11.46
C ARG A 307 7.54 4.43 -10.53
N ASN A 308 7.30 3.18 -10.91
CA ASN A 308 6.92 2.17 -9.91
C ASN A 308 8.18 1.52 -9.34
N ALA A 309 9.20 1.35 -10.17
CA ALA A 309 10.50 0.83 -9.78
C ALA A 309 11.52 1.95 -9.53
N ILE A 310 11.83 2.25 -8.26
CA ILE A 310 12.78 3.32 -7.92
C ILE A 310 14.25 2.99 -8.17
N LYS A 311 14.63 1.70 -8.19
CA LYS A 311 16.02 1.29 -8.44
C LYS A 311 16.28 1.19 -9.94
N TRP A 312 17.50 1.51 -10.37
CA TRP A 312 17.85 1.53 -11.79
C TRP A 312 17.72 0.15 -12.46
N TYR A 313 18.05 -0.93 -11.74
CA TYR A 313 18.00 -2.32 -12.23
C TYR A 313 16.61 -2.98 -12.13
N GLN A 314 15.67 -2.38 -11.40
CA GLN A 314 14.33 -2.92 -11.28
C GLN A 314 13.58 -2.74 -12.61
N TYR A 315 13.04 -3.84 -13.12
CA TYR A 315 12.31 -3.90 -14.39
C TYR A 315 11.08 -3.00 -14.37
N ASP A 316 11.15 -1.90 -15.12
CA ASP A 316 10.05 -0.97 -15.36
C ASP A 316 10.24 -0.31 -16.73
N PRO A 317 9.79 -0.99 -17.80
CA PRO A 317 9.87 -0.46 -19.17
C PRO A 317 9.19 0.90 -19.32
N THR A 318 8.12 1.14 -18.58
CA THR A 318 7.36 2.40 -18.59
C THR A 318 8.20 3.56 -18.08
N LYS A 319 8.94 3.39 -16.98
CA LYS A 319 9.90 4.38 -16.46
C LYS A 319 10.94 4.73 -17.52
N TRP A 320 11.53 3.73 -18.17
CA TRP A 320 12.55 3.97 -19.19
C TRP A 320 11.98 4.65 -20.42
N PHE A 321 10.79 4.25 -20.86
CA PHE A 321 10.07 4.91 -21.96
C PHE A 321 9.81 6.40 -21.65
N ILE A 322 9.31 6.73 -20.45
CA ILE A 322 9.07 8.12 -20.05
C ILE A 322 10.38 8.90 -19.98
N ALA A 323 11.44 8.32 -19.43
CA ALA A 323 12.77 8.96 -19.36
C ALA A 323 13.35 9.26 -20.74
N ILE A 324 13.23 8.33 -21.70
CA ILE A 324 13.64 8.54 -23.09
C ILE A 324 12.83 9.67 -23.74
N ASN A 325 11.51 9.68 -23.55
CA ASN A 325 10.68 10.79 -24.04
C ASN A 325 11.05 12.12 -23.39
N SER A 326 11.49 12.10 -22.13
CA SER A 326 11.98 13.31 -21.46
C SER A 326 13.28 13.82 -22.06
N PHE A 327 14.19 12.91 -22.43
CA PHE A 327 15.43 13.27 -23.12
C PHE A 327 15.17 13.97 -24.46
N PHE A 328 14.14 13.54 -25.20
CA PHE A 328 13.71 14.18 -26.45
C PHE A 328 12.77 15.39 -26.25
N GLY A 329 12.52 15.82 -25.01
CA GLY A 329 11.62 16.95 -24.72
C GLY A 329 10.12 16.67 -24.95
N LEU A 330 9.73 15.41 -25.20
CA LEU A 330 8.34 14.98 -25.36
C LEU A 330 7.63 14.78 -24.02
N ALA A 331 8.39 14.49 -22.95
CA ALA A 331 7.90 14.45 -21.58
C ALA A 331 8.65 15.50 -20.73
N THR A 332 7.96 16.15 -19.80
CA THR A 332 8.56 17.14 -18.90
C THR A 332 7.97 17.01 -17.49
N HIS A 333 8.58 17.65 -16.50
CA HIS A 333 8.09 17.66 -15.12
C HIS A 333 7.85 16.25 -14.53
N LEU A 334 8.77 15.33 -14.78
CA LEU A 334 8.74 13.98 -14.22
C LEU A 334 8.81 14.08 -12.69
N LYS A 335 7.73 13.71 -12.01
CA LYS A 335 7.62 13.78 -10.56
C LYS A 335 8.31 12.60 -9.91
N VAL A 336 9.18 12.90 -8.96
CA VAL A 336 9.89 11.93 -8.14
C VAL A 336 9.62 12.27 -6.69
N PHE A 337 9.23 11.28 -5.89
CA PHE A 337 9.03 11.49 -4.47
C PHE A 337 10.39 11.74 -3.77
N PRO A 338 10.47 12.62 -2.76
CA PRO A 338 11.73 12.89 -2.08
C PRO A 338 12.35 11.62 -1.46
N ASP A 339 13.61 11.34 -1.78
CA ASP A 339 14.32 10.12 -1.37
C ASP A 339 14.32 9.90 0.14
N ASN A 340 14.34 10.99 0.93
CA ASN A 340 14.29 10.91 2.39
C ASN A 340 12.97 10.31 2.89
N GLU A 341 11.85 10.71 2.31
CA GLU A 341 10.53 10.21 2.71
C GLU A 341 10.34 8.75 2.30
N VAL A 342 10.83 8.38 1.10
CA VAL A 342 10.88 6.98 0.66
C VAL A 342 11.71 6.12 1.63
N LYS A 343 12.88 6.61 2.07
CA LYS A 343 13.75 5.91 3.03
C LYS A 343 13.11 5.82 4.42
N LYS A 344 12.36 6.84 4.88
CA LYS A 344 11.61 6.79 6.13
C LYS A 344 10.55 5.68 6.11
N GLY A 345 9.79 5.55 5.02
CA GLY A 345 8.83 4.44 4.85
C GLY A 345 9.51 3.07 4.96
N GLN A 346 10.61 2.87 4.22
CA GLN A 346 11.39 1.63 4.29
C GLN A 346 11.96 1.34 5.68
N LEU A 347 12.48 2.36 6.35
CA LEU A 347 13.01 2.22 7.71
C LEU A 347 11.88 1.86 8.68
N THR A 348 10.70 2.47 8.54
CA THR A 348 9.53 2.17 9.37
C THR A 348 9.14 0.69 9.26
N MET A 349 9.07 0.15 8.05
CA MET A 349 8.79 -1.28 7.84
C MET A 349 9.87 -2.20 8.40
N LYS A 350 11.15 -1.82 8.28
CA LYS A 350 12.27 -2.55 8.92
C LYS A 350 12.18 -2.52 10.44
N LEU A 351 11.91 -1.36 11.04
CA LEU A 351 11.74 -1.22 12.49
C LEU A 351 10.54 -2.03 12.98
N LYS A 352 9.44 -2.09 12.23
CA LYS A 352 8.28 -2.94 12.54
C LYS A 352 8.66 -4.42 12.55
N LYS A 353 9.44 -4.87 11.56
CA LYS A 353 9.95 -6.25 11.50
C LYS A 353 10.89 -6.57 12.66
N LEU A 354 11.88 -5.70 12.91
CA LEU A 354 12.82 -5.84 14.03
C LEU A 354 12.08 -5.83 15.37
N ARG A 355 11.03 -5.01 15.54
CA ARG A 355 10.21 -5.02 16.75
C ARG A 355 9.49 -6.34 16.93
N LYS A 356 8.94 -6.93 15.86
CA LYS A 356 8.32 -8.26 15.91
C LYS A 356 9.33 -9.34 16.33
N GLU A 357 10.56 -9.26 15.82
CA GLU A 357 11.65 -10.15 16.24
C GLU A 357 12.00 -9.93 17.72
N GLN A 358 12.10 -8.66 18.15
CA GLN A 358 12.35 -8.27 19.55
C GLN A 358 11.25 -8.78 20.50
N ASP A 359 9.97 -8.75 20.09
CA ASP A 359 8.82 -9.16 20.91
C ASP A 359 8.79 -10.67 21.20
N VAL A 360 9.50 -11.50 20.41
CA VAL A 360 9.55 -12.97 20.59
C VAL A 360 10.70 -13.39 21.52
N LEU A 361 11.69 -12.52 21.74
CA LEU A 361 12.83 -12.81 22.60
C LEU A 361 12.46 -12.69 24.08
N GLY A 362 13.02 -13.57 24.91
CA GLY A 362 12.99 -13.41 26.36
C GLY A 362 13.95 -12.30 26.78
N TRP A 363 13.44 -11.32 27.50
CA TRP A 363 14.20 -10.20 28.06
C TRP A 363 14.30 -10.35 29.57
N PRO A 364 15.37 -9.86 30.21
CA PRO A 364 15.45 -9.86 31.66
C PRO A 364 14.39 -8.91 32.23
N THR A 365 14.05 -9.14 33.51
CA THR A 365 13.12 -8.28 34.25
C THR A 365 13.55 -6.81 34.15
N ASP A 366 12.58 -5.89 34.07
CA ASP A 366 12.89 -4.47 34.07
C ASP A 366 13.46 -4.06 35.43
N VAL A 367 14.43 -3.14 35.43
CA VAL A 367 15.08 -2.67 36.65
C VAL A 367 14.07 -2.02 37.59
N THR A 368 13.03 -1.36 37.05
CA THR A 368 11.96 -0.74 37.87
C THR A 368 11.12 -1.74 38.63
N ASP A 369 11.08 -2.99 38.15
CA ASP A 369 10.29 -4.07 38.75
C ASP A 369 11.13 -4.94 39.68
N MET A 370 12.44 -4.68 39.78
CA MET A 370 13.35 -5.43 40.65
C MET A 370 13.30 -4.93 42.10
N PRO A 371 13.37 -5.83 43.09
CA PRO A 371 13.47 -5.43 44.49
C PRO A 371 14.81 -4.74 44.76
N VAL A 372 14.77 -3.67 45.55
CA VAL A 372 15.97 -3.01 46.07
C VAL A 372 16.37 -3.69 47.38
N ILE A 373 17.60 -4.22 47.44
CA ILE A 373 18.11 -5.05 48.53
C ILE A 373 19.30 -4.34 49.18
N THR A 374 19.33 -4.29 50.51
CA THR A 374 20.46 -3.72 51.27
C THR A 374 21.68 -4.66 51.25
N TRP A 375 22.87 -4.14 51.50
CA TRP A 375 24.09 -4.96 51.57
C TRP A 375 23.97 -6.08 52.61
N ASP A 376 23.44 -5.79 53.79
CA ASP A 376 23.28 -6.79 54.86
C ASP A 376 22.30 -7.90 54.47
N ALA A 377 21.19 -7.55 53.83
CA ALA A 377 20.23 -8.52 53.30
C ALA A 377 20.87 -9.40 52.21
N PHE A 378 21.61 -8.80 51.27
CA PHE A 378 22.39 -9.54 50.26
C PHE A 378 23.38 -10.53 50.90
N GLN A 379 24.11 -10.11 51.95
CA GLN A 379 25.04 -10.99 52.68
C GLN A 379 24.32 -12.15 53.39
N GLN A 380 23.13 -11.91 53.95
CA GLN A 380 22.33 -12.95 54.60
C GLN A 380 21.80 -13.96 53.58
N GLU A 381 21.17 -13.48 52.50
CA GLU A 381 20.62 -14.34 51.45
C GLU A 381 21.71 -15.15 50.73
N SER A 382 22.91 -14.58 50.58
CA SER A 382 24.06 -15.27 49.96
C SER A 382 24.55 -16.50 50.74
N LYS A 383 24.14 -16.66 52.01
CA LYS A 383 24.43 -17.86 52.81
C LYS A 383 23.50 -19.02 52.49
N GLU A 384 22.30 -18.72 52.00
CA GLU A 384 21.27 -19.70 51.70
C GLU A 384 21.25 -20.08 50.23
N ARG A 385 21.56 -19.13 49.34
CA ARG A 385 21.64 -19.33 47.89
C ARG A 385 22.85 -18.62 47.28
N PRO A 386 23.43 -19.16 46.20
CA PRO A 386 24.62 -18.60 45.56
C PRO A 386 24.28 -17.30 44.80
N LEU A 387 24.39 -16.17 45.50
CA LEU A 387 24.23 -14.84 44.92
C LEU A 387 25.57 -14.15 44.68
N ILE A 388 25.67 -13.41 43.58
CA ILE A 388 26.85 -12.61 43.22
C ILE A 388 26.40 -11.20 42.82
N LEU A 389 27.10 -10.19 43.32
CA LEU A 389 26.89 -8.79 42.93
C LEU A 389 27.78 -8.45 41.73
N ILE A 390 27.19 -7.95 40.65
CA ILE A 390 27.92 -7.46 39.47
C ILE A 390 27.26 -6.16 39.00
N ALA A 391 28.04 -5.09 38.94
CA ALA A 391 27.65 -3.77 38.47
C ALA A 391 26.36 -3.24 39.11
N GLY A 392 26.22 -3.40 40.43
CA GLY A 392 25.05 -2.95 41.20
C GLY A 392 23.85 -3.91 41.19
N PHE A 393 23.88 -4.97 40.38
CA PHE A 393 22.81 -5.98 40.29
C PHE A 393 23.18 -7.27 41.01
N ILE A 394 22.21 -7.84 41.73
CA ILE A 394 22.33 -9.12 42.41
C ILE A 394 21.84 -10.22 41.48
N HIS A 395 22.68 -11.22 41.27
CA HIS A 395 22.44 -12.33 40.35
C HIS A 395 22.36 -13.65 41.11
N ASP A 396 21.31 -14.43 40.85
CA ASP A 396 21.19 -15.79 41.35
C ASP A 396 21.81 -16.76 40.35
N VAL A 397 22.99 -17.27 40.67
CA VAL A 397 23.76 -18.15 39.77
C VAL A 397 23.52 -19.63 40.05
N SER A 398 22.54 -19.99 40.89
CA SER A 398 22.28 -21.37 41.33
C SER A 398 22.24 -22.36 40.18
N ALA A 399 21.46 -22.04 39.14
CA ALA A 399 21.26 -22.89 37.97
C ALA A 399 22.45 -22.88 36.99
N PHE A 400 23.43 -21.99 37.15
CA PHE A 400 24.54 -21.80 36.22
C PHE A 400 25.91 -22.18 36.81
N LEU A 401 25.98 -22.51 38.10
CA LEU A 401 27.24 -22.83 38.79
C LEU A 401 28.05 -23.92 38.09
N ASP A 402 27.41 -25.01 37.68
CA ASP A 402 28.08 -26.17 37.06
C ASP A 402 28.24 -26.01 35.54
N GLU A 403 27.49 -25.10 34.94
CA GLU A 403 27.49 -24.81 33.50
C GLU A 403 28.47 -23.69 33.13
N HIS A 404 29.05 -23.00 34.11
CA HIS A 404 29.99 -21.91 33.87
C HIS A 404 31.24 -22.42 33.13
N PRO A 405 31.56 -21.92 31.91
CA PRO A 405 32.64 -22.46 31.08
C PRO A 405 34.04 -22.35 31.70
N GLY A 406 34.26 -21.35 32.56
CA GLY A 406 35.51 -21.19 33.32
C GLY A 406 35.60 -22.10 34.57
N GLY A 407 34.55 -22.88 34.84
CA GLY A 407 34.42 -23.79 35.97
C GLY A 407 33.72 -23.18 37.19
N ARG A 408 33.05 -24.04 37.96
CA ARG A 408 32.26 -23.71 39.17
C ARG A 408 33.02 -22.91 40.23
N HIS A 409 34.30 -23.24 40.40
CA HIS A 409 35.14 -22.66 41.45
C HIS A 409 35.31 -21.14 41.34
N LEU A 410 35.27 -20.58 40.12
CA LEU A 410 35.36 -19.13 39.88
C LEU A 410 34.13 -18.38 40.39
N LEU A 411 32.94 -18.98 40.25
CA LEU A 411 31.70 -18.41 40.78
C LEU A 411 31.61 -18.61 42.30
N THR A 412 31.97 -19.81 42.79
CA THR A 412 31.90 -20.15 44.23
C THR A 412 32.76 -19.21 45.08
N LYS A 413 33.94 -18.80 44.58
CA LYS A 413 34.83 -17.85 45.27
C LYS A 413 34.20 -16.45 45.45
N ASN A 414 33.23 -16.09 44.62
CA ASN A 414 32.62 -14.77 44.57
C ASN A 414 31.18 -14.74 45.14
N ILE A 415 30.68 -15.84 45.71
CA ILE A 415 29.38 -15.85 46.41
C ILE A 415 29.40 -14.83 47.56
N GLY A 416 28.38 -13.99 47.63
CA GLY A 416 28.27 -12.91 48.61
C GLY A 416 29.29 -11.79 48.42
N ARG A 417 29.89 -11.64 47.23
CA ARG A 417 30.89 -10.59 46.95
C ARG A 417 30.54 -9.81 45.69
N ASP A 418 31.16 -8.64 45.57
CA ASP A 418 31.19 -7.87 44.34
C ASP A 418 32.24 -8.45 43.37
N ALA A 419 31.77 -8.97 42.24
CA ALA A 419 32.59 -9.53 41.18
C ALA A 419 32.66 -8.64 39.93
N THR A 420 32.26 -7.37 40.02
CA THR A 420 32.22 -6.42 38.90
C THR A 420 33.55 -6.34 38.15
N THR A 421 34.65 -6.15 38.87
CA THR A 421 35.99 -6.09 38.27
C THR A 421 36.37 -7.40 37.60
N ALA A 422 36.06 -8.54 38.22
CA ALA A 422 36.37 -9.85 37.64
C ALA A 422 35.60 -10.10 36.33
N PHE A 423 34.37 -9.58 36.23
CA PHE A 423 33.51 -9.74 35.06
C PHE A 423 33.87 -8.79 33.90
N HIS A 424 34.22 -7.53 34.18
CA HIS A 424 34.43 -6.46 33.19
C HIS A 424 35.90 -6.15 32.84
N GLY A 425 36.82 -7.08 33.01
CA GLY A 425 38.20 -6.90 32.53
C GLY A 425 39.30 -6.75 33.58
N GLY A 426 39.09 -7.20 34.82
CA GLY A 426 40.19 -7.43 35.77
C GLY A 426 41.06 -8.64 35.39
N VAL A 427 40.47 -9.64 34.72
CA VAL A 427 41.14 -10.86 34.22
C VAL A 427 40.60 -11.26 32.84
N TYR A 428 39.27 -11.17 32.64
CA TYR A 428 38.59 -11.44 31.36
C TYR A 428 37.54 -10.37 31.08
N ASP A 429 37.44 -9.93 29.83
CA ASP A 429 36.34 -9.11 29.33
C ASP A 429 35.28 -10.03 28.71
N HIS A 430 34.17 -10.25 29.43
CA HIS A 430 33.18 -11.26 29.06
C HIS A 430 32.47 -10.92 27.75
N SER A 431 32.12 -11.95 26.97
CA SER A 431 31.48 -11.77 25.67
C SER A 431 30.05 -11.21 25.80
N ASN A 432 29.53 -10.62 24.72
CA ASN A 432 28.14 -10.15 24.66
C ASN A 432 27.12 -11.23 25.05
N ALA A 433 27.40 -12.50 24.74
CA ALA A 433 26.54 -13.62 25.12
C ALA A 433 26.51 -13.83 26.65
N ALA A 434 27.67 -13.74 27.31
CA ALA A 434 27.76 -13.84 28.76
C ALA A 434 27.07 -12.66 29.46
N HIS A 435 27.19 -11.45 28.93
CA HIS A 435 26.44 -10.28 29.43
C HIS A 435 24.92 -10.46 29.31
N ASN A 436 24.43 -10.95 28.17
CA ASN A 436 23.00 -11.18 27.95
C ASN A 436 22.47 -12.27 28.89
N LEU A 437 23.21 -13.37 29.06
CA LEU A 437 22.82 -14.47 29.95
C LEU A 437 22.84 -14.04 31.42
N LEU A 438 23.88 -13.32 31.85
CA LEU A 438 23.98 -12.80 33.21
C LEU A 438 22.76 -11.92 33.56
N ALA A 439 22.32 -11.07 32.63
CA ALA A 439 21.17 -10.20 32.86
C ALA A 439 19.88 -10.98 33.15
N MET A 440 19.70 -12.17 32.56
CA MET A 440 18.55 -13.04 32.82
C MET A 440 18.53 -13.62 34.25
N MET A 441 19.67 -13.57 34.95
CA MET A 441 19.83 -14.09 36.32
C MET A 441 19.63 -13.03 37.40
N ARG A 442 19.25 -11.80 37.02
CA ARG A 442 19.02 -10.70 37.97
C ARG A 442 17.83 -10.99 38.87
N VAL A 443 18.04 -10.85 40.17
CA VAL A 443 16.99 -11.04 41.19
C VAL A 443 16.77 -9.81 42.07
N GLY A 444 17.62 -8.78 41.96
CA GLY A 444 17.47 -7.53 42.70
C GLY A 444 18.55 -6.52 42.36
N VAL A 445 18.35 -5.30 42.85
CA VAL A 445 19.30 -4.19 42.75
C VAL A 445 19.84 -3.90 44.14
N LEU A 446 21.15 -3.73 44.30
CA LEU A 446 21.71 -3.30 45.57
C LEU A 446 21.29 -1.85 45.86
N SER A 447 20.91 -1.53 47.10
CA SER A 447 20.64 -0.15 47.53
C SER A 447 21.85 0.76 47.25
N GLY A 448 21.64 1.86 46.52
CA GLY A 448 22.72 2.74 46.02
C GLY A 448 23.44 2.22 44.76
N GLY A 449 23.13 1.01 44.31
CA GLY A 449 23.67 0.41 43.07
C GLY A 449 23.15 1.08 41.79
N LEU A 450 21.94 1.62 41.82
CA LEU A 450 21.36 2.41 40.71
C LEU A 450 22.15 3.71 40.43
N GLU A 451 22.73 4.32 41.47
CA GLU A 451 23.54 5.54 41.34
C GLU A 451 24.94 5.27 40.75
N THR A 452 25.32 3.98 40.66
CA THR A 452 26.58 3.49 40.09
C THR A 452 26.37 2.72 38.78
N GLU A 453 25.19 2.79 38.16
CA GLU A 453 24.93 2.21 36.84
C GLU A 453 25.91 2.76 35.79
N SER A 454 27.00 2.03 35.55
CA SER A 454 27.87 2.28 34.42
C SER A 454 27.22 1.74 33.14
N GLU A 455 27.45 2.37 31.98
CA GLU A 455 27.02 1.83 30.68
C GLU A 455 27.44 0.37 30.41
N LYS A 456 28.42 -0.14 31.18
CA LYS A 456 28.88 -1.53 31.11
C LYS A 456 27.90 -2.52 31.77
N ALA A 457 27.06 -2.05 32.69
CA ALA A 457 26.03 -2.83 33.36
C ALA A 457 24.83 -3.13 32.45
N ILE A 458 24.62 -2.32 31.42
CA ILE A 458 23.56 -2.53 30.41
C ILE A 458 24.07 -3.56 29.40
N PRO A 459 23.43 -4.75 29.31
CA PRO A 459 23.79 -5.76 28.34
C PRO A 459 23.73 -5.17 26.92
N PRO A 460 24.65 -5.54 26.01
CA PRO A 460 24.64 -5.05 24.63
C PRO A 460 23.28 -5.18 23.93
N SER A 461 22.53 -6.26 24.22
CA SER A 461 21.18 -6.49 23.67
C SER A 461 20.12 -5.51 24.15
N GLN A 462 20.34 -4.84 25.28
CA GLN A 462 19.40 -3.87 25.86
C GLN A 462 19.81 -2.41 25.61
N LYS A 463 21.01 -2.15 25.09
CA LYS A 463 21.48 -0.80 24.76
C LYS A 463 20.64 -0.12 23.69
N LEU A 464 20.05 -0.92 22.81
CA LEU A 464 19.14 -0.47 21.77
C LEU A 464 17.87 -1.30 21.85
N ARG A 465 16.75 -0.65 22.15
CA ARG A 465 15.43 -1.26 22.16
C ARG A 465 14.49 -0.43 21.30
N ILE A 466 13.75 -1.09 20.42
CA ILE A 466 12.71 -0.43 19.64
C ILE A 466 11.49 -0.29 20.53
N LEU A 467 11.08 0.95 20.81
CA LEU A 467 9.90 1.28 21.61
C LEU A 467 8.75 1.76 20.72
N ARG A 468 7.52 1.42 21.10
CA ARG A 468 6.30 1.98 20.51
C ARG A 468 6.05 3.37 21.09
N ALA A 469 5.38 4.22 20.33
CA ALA A 469 5.03 5.57 20.78
C ALA A 469 4.25 5.58 22.12
N ALA A 470 3.42 4.57 22.38
CA ALA A 470 2.73 4.42 23.66
C ALA A 470 3.67 4.11 24.83
N GLU A 471 4.69 3.27 24.62
CA GLU A 471 5.71 2.94 25.63
C GLU A 471 6.55 4.18 25.95
N ILE A 472 6.92 4.97 24.92
CA ILE A 472 7.64 6.24 25.08
C ILE A 472 6.84 7.24 25.93
N ARG A 473 5.54 7.38 25.66
CA ARG A 473 4.64 8.24 26.46
C ARG A 473 4.56 7.77 27.91
N GLY A 474 4.49 6.47 28.14
CA GLY A 474 4.49 5.89 29.49
C GLY A 474 5.76 6.23 30.27
N ILE A 475 6.93 6.13 29.62
CA ILE A 475 8.22 6.50 30.23
C ILE A 475 8.25 8.00 30.57
N SER A 476 7.84 8.87 29.64
CA SER A 476 7.83 10.32 29.89
C SER A 476 6.91 10.71 31.06
N GLN A 477 5.75 10.06 31.18
CA GLN A 477 4.82 10.27 32.29
C GLN A 477 5.38 9.74 33.63
N ALA A 478 6.06 8.59 33.61
CA ALA A 478 6.72 8.04 34.79
C ALA A 478 7.86 8.95 35.27
N SER A 479 8.72 9.43 34.36
CA SER A 479 9.80 10.37 34.68
C SER A 479 9.27 11.69 35.24
N ALA A 480 8.16 12.21 34.71
CA ALA A 480 7.53 13.43 35.25
C ALA A 480 7.00 13.22 36.68
N LYS A 481 6.38 12.06 36.97
CA LYS A 481 5.92 11.72 38.33
C LYS A 481 7.07 11.58 39.32
N VAL A 482 8.19 10.98 38.90
CA VAL A 482 9.40 10.83 39.73
C VAL A 482 10.06 12.20 40.00
N ALA A 483 10.13 13.08 39.00
CA ALA A 483 10.64 14.45 39.17
C ALA A 483 9.80 15.26 40.18
N VAL A 484 8.47 15.12 40.13
CA VAL A 484 7.55 15.75 41.09
C VAL A 484 7.72 15.17 42.50
N ALA A 485 7.91 13.85 42.63
CA ALA A 485 8.13 13.20 43.92
C ALA A 485 9.47 13.61 44.57
N HIS A 486 10.52 13.85 43.80
CA HIS A 486 11.81 14.34 44.29
C HIS A 486 11.82 15.84 44.61
N ALA A 487 10.95 16.64 44.00
CA ALA A 487 10.92 18.09 44.18
C ALA A 487 10.25 18.55 45.50
N GLY A 488 9.62 17.65 46.26
CA GLY A 488 9.13 17.95 47.62
C GLY A 488 8.05 19.05 47.71
N GLU A 489 7.42 19.46 46.61
CA GLU A 489 6.38 20.49 46.61
C GLU A 489 5.00 19.92 46.27
N SER A 490 3.99 20.47 46.95
CA SER A 490 2.59 20.05 46.89
C SER A 490 1.97 20.29 45.52
N VAL A 491 2.04 19.32 44.61
CA VAL A 491 1.19 19.30 43.41
C VAL A 491 -0.19 18.78 43.81
N LYS A 492 -1.20 19.65 43.80
CA LYS A 492 -2.56 19.34 44.31
C LYS A 492 -3.54 18.88 43.23
N SER A 493 -3.16 18.69 41.97
CA SER A 493 -4.09 18.11 40.98
C SER A 493 -3.43 17.45 39.76
N GLU A 494 -4.15 16.50 39.18
CA GLU A 494 -3.79 15.74 37.96
C GLU A 494 -3.59 16.63 36.72
N GLU A 495 -4.16 17.84 36.75
CA GLU A 495 -4.15 18.81 35.66
C GLU A 495 -2.79 19.52 35.51
N GLU A 496 -2.11 19.81 36.62
CA GLU A 496 -0.75 20.39 36.64
C GLU A 496 0.31 19.42 36.12
N VAL A 497 0.19 18.12 36.44
CA VAL A 497 1.07 17.06 35.91
C VAL A 497 0.95 16.92 34.39
N THR A 498 -0.26 17.13 33.87
CA THR A 498 -0.55 17.06 32.43
C THR A 498 0.04 18.26 31.69
N GLN A 499 -0.04 19.47 32.27
CA GLN A 499 0.58 20.67 31.70
C GLN A 499 2.11 20.60 31.68
N LEU A 500 2.75 20.07 32.73
CA LEU A 500 4.20 19.85 32.80
C LEU A 500 4.68 18.84 31.74
N ALA A 501 3.96 17.74 31.55
CA ALA A 501 4.26 16.76 30.50
C ALA A 501 4.16 17.38 29.08
N SER A 502 3.19 18.27 28.85
CA SER A 502 3.05 19.01 27.59
C SER A 502 4.17 20.03 27.35
N ALA A 503 4.67 20.70 28.39
CA ALA A 503 5.76 21.68 28.28
C ALA A 503 7.10 21.01 27.90
N VAL A 504 7.40 19.83 28.45
CA VAL A 504 8.57 19.02 28.07
C VAL A 504 8.45 18.55 26.61
N HIS A 505 7.23 18.26 26.14
CA HIS A 505 7.00 17.86 24.75
C HIS A 505 7.20 19.02 23.76
N GLY A 506 6.89 20.27 24.15
CA GLY A 506 7.12 21.47 23.33
C GLY A 506 8.58 21.88 23.18
N ALA A 507 9.41 21.66 24.21
CA ALA A 507 10.84 22.00 24.18
C ALA A 507 11.67 21.05 23.29
N GLY A 508 11.25 19.77 23.17
CA GLY A 508 11.94 18.76 22.36
C GLY A 508 11.88 18.98 20.84
N TYR A 509 10.98 19.84 20.35
CA TYR A 509 10.87 20.17 18.92
C TYR A 509 11.71 21.39 18.51
N LEU A 510 12.24 22.17 19.46
CA LEU A 510 13.00 23.40 19.17
C LEU A 510 14.52 23.22 19.14
N SER A 511 15.07 22.04 19.50
CA SER A 511 16.53 21.83 19.49
C SER A 511 17.07 21.04 18.29
N ALA A 512 16.27 20.83 17.24
CA ALA A 512 16.69 20.14 16.00
C ALA A 512 16.84 21.10 14.81
N SER A 513 17.24 22.35 15.07
CA SER A 513 17.69 23.30 14.05
C SER A 513 18.96 24.00 14.50
N SER A 514 20.10 23.35 14.29
CA SER A 514 21.41 23.98 14.12
C SER A 514 22.31 23.07 13.31
#